data_AF-A0A948XI17-F1
#
_entry.id   AF-A0A948XI17-F1
#
_cell.length_a   1.000
_cell.length_b   1.000
_cell.length_c   1.000
_cell.angle_alpha   90.00
_cell.angle_beta   90.00
_cell.angle_gamma   90.00
#
_symmetry.space_group_name_H-M   'P 1'
#
loop_
_entity.id
_entity.type
_entity.pdbx_description
1 polymer ?
#
loop_
_entity_poly.entity_id
_entity_poly.type
_entity_poly.pdbx_seq_one_letter_code
_entity_poly.pdbx_strand_id
1 'polypeptide(L)'
;MTRKTPVNQKIEHRPPPPPAGPVPWDKDFALQLLLDMLRIRRLEEKAAELYGEGKIRGFLHLYIGEEAVAVGALHALAPEDNVVATYREHGHALVRGMPMQAIMAEMYGKQEGCARGHGGSMHLFDAATRLYGGNAIVGGGLPLATGLALAAKLQGETRLTACFFGDGAVAEGAFHESLNLAALWKLPVLFCCENNLYGMGTAIERAEAQTDLCVKAASYGMPTFAVDGMDIVDVHATMQKAVAKVRKSAGPVFVEFRTYRFRAHSMFDAELYRDKAEVAAWQKCGPLHTFTARLKAKDAKGGKAKLTEKEFLELDKRVQAEVAEAVAFAEAGSWEPVEDLLKDVHTPEGTVTAAPQASTKAGRAKSPAPRSGRRSSKPTSARGRR
;
A
#
# COMPACT_ATOMS: atom_id res chain seq x y z
N MET A 1 7.85 3.82 38.52
CA MET A 1 6.70 2.91 38.28
C MET A 1 6.91 2.22 36.94
N THR A 2 7.57 1.06 36.96
CA THR A 2 7.77 0.21 35.78
C THR A 2 6.45 -0.44 35.40
N ARG A 3 5.80 0.02 34.33
CA ARG A 3 4.68 -0.72 33.72
C ARG A 3 5.25 -2.02 33.19
N LYS A 4 4.94 -3.13 33.87
CA LYS A 4 5.11 -4.48 33.32
C LYS A 4 4.16 -4.59 32.12
N THR A 5 4.70 -4.49 30.91
CA THR A 5 3.96 -4.89 29.70
C THR A 5 3.72 -6.40 29.82
N PRO A 6 2.47 -6.89 29.71
CA PRO A 6 2.23 -8.32 29.80
C PRO A 6 2.92 -9.02 28.62
N VAL A 7 3.89 -9.87 28.93
CA VAL A 7 4.48 -10.82 27.99
C VAL A 7 3.40 -11.87 27.68
N ASN A 8 3.03 -12.00 26.40
CA ASN A 8 2.06 -12.96 25.87
C ASN A 8 0.57 -12.74 26.21
N GLN A 9 0.02 -11.55 25.96
CA GLN A 9 -1.42 -11.50 25.64
C GLN A 9 -1.60 -11.99 24.20
N LYS A 10 -2.21 -13.16 24.01
CA LYS A 10 -2.72 -13.57 22.70
C LYS A 10 -3.66 -12.46 22.20
N ILE A 11 -3.34 -11.84 21.07
CA ILE A 11 -4.29 -10.95 20.42
C ILE A 11 -5.36 -11.83 19.80
N GLU A 12 -6.53 -11.85 20.43
CA GLU A 12 -7.72 -12.38 19.79
C GLU A 12 -8.17 -11.39 18.73
N HIS A 13 -7.89 -11.71 17.47
CA HIS A 13 -8.43 -10.98 16.33
C HIS A 13 -9.88 -11.37 16.07
N ARG A 14 -10.75 -11.11 17.05
CA ARG A 14 -12.20 -11.21 16.86
C ARG A 14 -12.69 -10.00 16.05
N PRO A 15 -13.83 -10.13 15.33
CA PRO A 15 -14.46 -8.99 14.69
C PRO A 15 -14.63 -7.85 15.71
N PRO A 16 -14.13 -6.63 15.40
CA PRO A 16 -14.36 -5.48 16.28
C PRO A 16 -15.86 -5.14 16.31
N PRO A 17 -16.33 -4.33 17.28
CA PRO A 17 -17.64 -3.70 17.11
C PRO A 17 -17.66 -2.90 15.79
N PRO A 18 -18.80 -2.82 15.08
CA PRO A 18 -18.89 -2.05 13.84
C PRO A 18 -18.37 -0.61 14.04
N PRO A 19 -17.47 -0.12 13.18
CA PRO A 19 -16.96 1.24 13.28
C PRO A 19 -18.06 2.28 13.40
N ALA A 20 -17.89 3.20 14.35
CA ALA A 20 -18.87 4.21 14.72
C ALA A 20 -18.22 5.57 14.96
N GLY A 21 -19.04 6.58 15.25
CA GLY A 21 -18.56 7.94 15.52
C GLY A 21 -18.46 8.81 14.27
N PRO A 22 -18.04 10.07 14.45
CA PRO A 22 -18.12 11.09 13.43
C PRO A 22 -17.18 10.78 12.26
N VAL A 23 -17.57 11.22 11.06
CA VAL A 23 -16.68 11.28 9.90
C VAL A 23 -16.07 12.69 9.85
N PRO A 24 -14.75 12.84 10.05
CA PRO A 24 -14.13 14.13 10.34
C PRO A 24 -13.93 15.02 9.10
N TRP A 25 -14.23 14.51 7.91
CA TRP A 25 -13.99 15.19 6.65
C TRP A 25 -15.22 15.97 6.16
N ASP A 26 -15.02 16.88 5.22
CA ASP A 26 -16.12 17.46 4.46
C ASP A 26 -16.87 16.39 3.66
N LYS A 27 -18.00 16.80 3.05
CA LYS A 27 -18.84 15.86 2.29
C LYS A 27 -18.09 15.33 1.07
N ASP A 28 -17.37 16.17 0.35
CA ASP A 28 -16.80 15.83 -0.96
C ASP A 28 -15.71 14.78 -0.81
N PHE A 29 -14.78 14.97 0.13
CA PHE A 29 -13.74 13.98 0.40
C PHE A 29 -14.32 12.68 0.94
N ALA A 30 -15.31 12.75 1.85
CA ALA A 30 -15.96 11.55 2.37
C ALA A 30 -16.69 10.74 1.28
N LEU A 31 -17.33 11.42 0.32
CA LEU A 31 -17.97 10.77 -0.82
C LEU A 31 -16.95 10.20 -1.81
N GLN A 32 -15.79 10.84 -1.97
CA GLN A 32 -14.71 10.30 -2.80
C GLN A 32 -14.18 8.98 -2.23
N LEU A 33 -13.94 8.91 -0.92
CA LEU A 33 -13.51 7.66 -0.26
C LEU A 33 -14.56 6.54 -0.40
N LEU A 34 -15.85 6.88 -0.26
CA LEU A 34 -16.93 5.92 -0.49
C LEU A 34 -16.98 5.45 -1.95
N LEU A 35 -16.84 6.37 -2.90
CA LEU A 35 -16.84 6.06 -4.32
C LEU A 35 -15.71 5.08 -4.67
N ASP A 36 -14.50 5.31 -4.16
CA ASP A 36 -13.37 4.43 -4.43
C ASP A 36 -13.58 3.05 -3.80
N MET A 37 -14.11 2.95 -2.58
CA MET A 37 -14.49 1.65 -2.00
C MET A 37 -15.58 0.93 -2.81
N LEU A 38 -16.56 1.66 -3.35
CA LEU A 38 -17.58 1.10 -4.24
C LEU A 38 -16.97 0.56 -5.53
N ARG A 39 -16.05 1.32 -6.15
CA ARG A 39 -15.33 0.90 -7.37
C ARG A 39 -14.60 -0.42 -7.16
N ILE A 40 -13.86 -0.53 -6.06
CA ILE A 40 -13.19 -1.79 -5.69
C ILE A 40 -14.25 -2.89 -5.55
N ARG A 41 -15.26 -2.71 -4.68
CA ARG A 41 -16.25 -3.75 -4.42
C ARG A 41 -16.94 -4.26 -5.69
N ARG A 42 -17.39 -3.36 -6.56
CA ARG A 42 -18.15 -3.71 -7.77
C ARG A 42 -17.27 -4.32 -8.85
N LEU A 43 -16.03 -3.84 -9.01
CA LEU A 43 -15.07 -4.49 -9.89
C LEU A 43 -14.84 -5.94 -9.46
N GLU A 44 -14.57 -6.15 -8.16
CA GLU A 44 -14.26 -7.44 -7.57
C GLU A 44 -15.44 -8.43 -7.65
N GLU A 45 -16.66 -7.97 -7.36
CA GLU A 45 -17.88 -8.78 -7.51
C GLU A 45 -18.10 -9.20 -8.97
N LYS A 46 -17.89 -8.28 -9.92
CA LYS A 46 -17.99 -8.59 -11.35
C LYS A 46 -16.85 -9.52 -11.81
N ALA A 47 -15.64 -9.34 -11.31
CA ALA A 47 -14.52 -10.24 -11.61
C ALA A 47 -14.83 -11.69 -11.16
N ALA A 48 -15.45 -11.86 -9.99
CA ALA A 48 -15.91 -13.18 -9.52
C ALA A 48 -16.91 -13.85 -10.49
N GLU A 49 -17.87 -13.09 -11.00
CA GLU A 49 -18.85 -13.56 -11.99
C GLU A 49 -18.16 -13.98 -13.30
N LEU A 50 -17.33 -13.11 -13.87
CA LEU A 50 -16.65 -13.32 -15.14
C LEU A 50 -15.63 -14.47 -15.08
N TYR A 51 -15.05 -14.69 -13.90
CA TYR A 51 -14.24 -15.87 -13.64
C TYR A 51 -15.06 -17.16 -13.68
N GLY A 52 -16.25 -17.16 -13.08
CA GLY A 52 -17.20 -18.28 -13.19
C GLY A 52 -17.66 -18.56 -14.63
N GLU A 53 -17.71 -17.52 -15.46
CA GLU A 53 -17.94 -17.62 -16.92
C GLU A 53 -16.72 -18.08 -17.72
N GLY A 54 -15.54 -18.20 -17.10
CA GLY A 54 -14.29 -18.57 -17.76
C GLY A 54 -13.67 -17.47 -18.64
N LYS A 55 -14.12 -16.22 -18.48
CA LYS A 55 -13.58 -15.05 -19.21
C LYS A 55 -12.28 -14.54 -18.59
N ILE A 56 -12.19 -14.53 -17.26
CA ILE A 56 -10.93 -14.31 -16.55
C ILE A 56 -10.25 -15.68 -16.35
N ARG A 57 -8.96 -15.78 -16.70
CA ARG A 57 -8.16 -17.01 -16.62
C ARG A 57 -6.99 -16.84 -15.66
N GLY A 58 -6.42 -17.96 -15.22
CA GLY A 58 -5.37 -17.97 -14.20
C GLY A 58 -5.94 -17.86 -12.79
N PHE A 59 -5.12 -17.47 -11.82
CA PHE A 59 -5.58 -17.29 -10.44
C PHE A 59 -6.22 -15.91 -10.25
N LEU A 60 -7.38 -15.87 -9.59
CA LEU A 60 -8.08 -14.64 -9.23
C LEU A 60 -8.19 -14.52 -7.69
N HIS A 61 -7.64 -13.45 -7.14
CA HIS A 61 -7.59 -13.16 -5.71
C HIS A 61 -8.31 -11.86 -5.41
N LEU A 62 -9.51 -11.97 -4.81
CA LEU A 62 -10.39 -10.82 -4.67
C LEU A 62 -10.11 -9.99 -3.41
N TYR A 63 -10.13 -8.65 -3.50
CA TYR A 63 -9.89 -7.72 -2.38
C TYR A 63 -11.15 -7.42 -1.52
N ILE A 64 -12.20 -8.23 -1.66
CA ILE A 64 -13.49 -8.03 -0.97
C ILE A 64 -13.34 -8.14 0.55
N GLY A 65 -13.65 -7.04 1.23
CA GLY A 65 -13.60 -6.88 2.69
C GLY A 65 -12.44 -6.00 3.18
N GLU A 66 -11.45 -5.75 2.33
CA GLU A 66 -10.22 -5.04 2.67
C GLU A 66 -10.23 -3.59 2.12
N GLU A 67 -11.35 -3.12 1.55
CA GLU A 67 -11.41 -1.88 0.74
C GLU A 67 -11.00 -0.61 1.51
N ALA A 68 -11.34 -0.54 2.81
CA ALA A 68 -10.95 0.60 3.64
C ALA A 68 -9.43 0.72 3.77
N VAL A 69 -8.70 -0.40 3.74
CA VAL A 69 -7.23 -0.43 3.84
C VAL A 69 -6.63 0.24 2.61
N ALA A 70 -6.90 -0.28 1.41
CA ALA A 70 -6.40 0.32 0.17
C ALA A 70 -6.79 1.79 0.02
N VAL A 71 -8.08 2.12 0.17
CA VAL A 71 -8.57 3.50 -0.03
C VAL A 71 -8.00 4.44 1.02
N GLY A 72 -8.13 4.10 2.31
CA GLY A 72 -7.67 4.97 3.39
C GLY A 72 -6.15 5.17 3.38
N ALA A 73 -5.39 4.13 3.05
CA ALA A 73 -3.94 4.20 3.02
C ALA A 73 -3.41 4.98 1.81
N LEU A 74 -3.94 4.72 0.61
CA LEU A 74 -3.44 5.33 -0.62
C LEU A 74 -3.83 6.81 -0.75
N HIS A 75 -4.98 7.24 -0.22
CA HIS A 75 -5.33 8.67 -0.13
C HIS A 75 -4.43 9.46 0.83
N ALA A 76 -3.67 8.80 1.71
CA ALA A 76 -2.67 9.44 2.55
C ALA A 76 -1.28 9.56 1.90
N LEU A 77 -1.05 8.92 0.75
CA LEU A 77 0.23 8.96 0.02
C LEU A 77 0.27 10.11 -1.00
N ALA A 78 1.48 10.54 -1.35
CA ALA A 78 1.66 11.49 -2.45
C ALA A 78 1.68 10.75 -3.81
N PRO A 79 1.37 11.44 -4.93
CA PRO A 79 1.49 10.88 -6.28
C PRO A 79 2.90 10.39 -6.64
N GLU A 80 3.94 10.92 -5.99
CA GLU A 80 5.34 10.57 -6.26
C GLU A 80 5.84 9.38 -5.43
N ASP A 81 5.07 8.94 -4.44
CA ASP A 81 5.42 7.78 -3.62
C ASP A 81 5.30 6.47 -4.43
N ASN A 82 6.14 5.49 -4.09
CA ASN A 82 6.05 4.17 -4.72
C ASN A 82 5.04 3.31 -3.97
N VAL A 83 4.27 2.51 -4.69
CA VAL A 83 3.38 1.49 -4.11
C VAL A 83 3.83 0.13 -4.61
N VAL A 84 4.15 -0.77 -3.68
CA VAL A 84 4.40 -2.19 -3.93
C VAL A 84 3.26 -2.95 -3.27
N ALA A 85 2.61 -3.84 -4.02
CA ALA A 85 1.48 -4.63 -3.53
C ALA A 85 1.68 -6.13 -3.81
N THR A 86 0.80 -6.95 -3.22
CA THR A 86 0.73 -8.40 -3.42
C THR A 86 -0.01 -8.73 -4.72
N TYR A 87 -0.42 -9.99 -4.89
CA TYR A 87 -1.34 -10.49 -5.91
C TYR A 87 -2.83 -10.14 -5.66
N ARG A 88 -3.14 -9.39 -4.59
CA ARG A 88 -4.49 -8.91 -4.27
C ARG A 88 -4.59 -7.39 -4.46
N GLU A 89 -4.08 -6.91 -5.59
CA GLU A 89 -3.76 -5.50 -5.81
C GLU A 89 -4.77 -4.72 -6.64
N HIS A 90 -5.88 -5.32 -7.08
CA HIS A 90 -6.85 -4.62 -7.97
C HIS A 90 -7.34 -3.32 -7.36
N GLY A 91 -7.69 -3.37 -6.07
CA GLY A 91 -8.10 -2.18 -5.34
C GLY A 91 -7.00 -1.14 -5.18
N HIS A 92 -5.75 -1.59 -4.99
CA HIS A 92 -4.60 -0.71 -4.94
C HIS A 92 -4.36 -0.02 -6.29
N ALA A 93 -4.44 -0.77 -7.39
CA ALA A 93 -4.26 -0.26 -8.74
C ALA A 93 -5.31 0.79 -9.12
N LEU A 94 -6.59 0.50 -8.84
CA LEU A 94 -7.71 1.41 -9.07
C LEU A 94 -7.51 2.75 -8.35
N VAL A 95 -7.27 2.70 -7.03
CA VAL A 95 -7.13 3.92 -6.21
C VAL A 95 -5.87 4.68 -6.58
N ARG A 96 -4.81 3.98 -7.02
CA ARG A 96 -3.58 4.61 -7.48
C ARG A 96 -3.72 5.32 -8.82
N GLY A 97 -4.81 5.07 -9.56
CA GLY A 97 -5.19 5.78 -10.77
C GLY A 97 -5.11 4.96 -12.05
N MET A 98 -4.87 3.65 -11.97
CA MET A 98 -4.91 2.78 -13.14
C MET A 98 -6.36 2.69 -13.66
N PRO A 99 -6.60 2.89 -14.97
CA PRO A 99 -7.93 2.79 -15.54
C PRO A 99 -8.54 1.41 -15.32
N MET A 100 -9.81 1.36 -14.87
CA MET A 100 -10.54 0.11 -14.66
C MET A 100 -10.62 -0.75 -15.94
N GLN A 101 -10.68 -0.10 -17.11
CA GLN A 101 -10.60 -0.72 -18.43
C GLN A 101 -9.30 -1.52 -18.62
N ALA A 102 -8.14 -0.92 -18.29
CA ALA A 102 -6.84 -1.59 -18.40
C ALA A 102 -6.71 -2.74 -17.40
N ILE A 103 -7.23 -2.58 -16.17
CA ILE A 103 -7.27 -3.66 -15.18
C ILE A 103 -8.10 -4.84 -15.69
N MET A 104 -9.30 -4.58 -16.20
CA MET A 104 -10.19 -5.62 -16.72
C MET A 104 -9.60 -6.31 -17.96
N ALA A 105 -9.03 -5.55 -18.88
CA ALA A 105 -8.34 -6.09 -20.07
C ALA A 105 -7.15 -6.97 -19.68
N GLU A 106 -6.37 -6.56 -18.67
CA GLU A 106 -5.26 -7.36 -18.15
C GLU A 106 -5.76 -8.71 -17.59
N MET A 107 -6.82 -8.69 -16.77
CA MET A 107 -7.42 -9.93 -16.23
C MET A 107 -8.02 -10.84 -17.31
N TYR A 108 -8.44 -10.29 -18.44
CA TYR A 108 -8.91 -11.05 -19.61
C TYR A 108 -7.77 -11.60 -20.46
N GLY A 109 -6.51 -11.22 -20.19
CA GLY A 109 -5.36 -11.59 -21.01
C GLY A 109 -5.31 -10.86 -22.36
N LYS A 110 -5.79 -9.62 -22.40
CA LYS A 110 -5.86 -8.79 -23.62
C LYS A 110 -4.70 -7.82 -23.70
N GLN A 111 -4.27 -7.50 -24.93
CA GLN A 111 -3.16 -6.57 -25.19
C GLN A 111 -3.39 -5.17 -24.62
N GLU A 112 -4.65 -4.76 -24.48
CA GLU A 112 -5.04 -3.47 -23.93
C GLU A 112 -4.93 -3.40 -22.40
N GLY A 113 -4.48 -4.49 -21.76
CA GLY A 113 -4.12 -4.54 -20.35
C GLY A 113 -2.85 -3.75 -20.03
N CYS A 114 -2.64 -3.44 -18.74
CA CYS A 114 -1.48 -2.65 -18.29
C CYS A 114 -0.12 -3.31 -18.56
N ALA A 115 -0.09 -4.63 -18.71
CA ALA A 115 1.07 -5.44 -19.07
C ALA A 115 0.78 -6.34 -20.29
N ARG A 116 -0.07 -5.86 -21.21
CA ARG A 116 -0.53 -6.57 -22.42
C ARG A 116 -1.22 -7.91 -22.17
N GLY A 117 -1.80 -8.09 -20.99
CA GLY A 117 -2.49 -9.33 -20.62
C GLY A 117 -1.55 -10.46 -20.18
N HIS A 118 -0.26 -10.19 -20.01
CA HIS A 118 0.74 -11.18 -19.58
C HIS A 118 0.69 -11.44 -18.07
N GLY A 119 0.39 -10.39 -17.31
CA GLY A 119 0.37 -10.44 -15.86
C GLY A 119 -0.91 -11.04 -15.31
N GLY A 120 -2.02 -10.85 -16.01
CA GLY A 120 -3.33 -11.30 -15.57
C GLY A 120 -3.73 -10.67 -14.22
N SER A 121 -4.49 -11.40 -13.43
CA SER A 121 -5.05 -10.90 -12.16
C SER A 121 -4.03 -10.69 -11.04
N MET A 122 -2.79 -11.15 -11.13
CA MET A 122 -1.85 -11.13 -9.99
C MET A 122 -0.64 -10.21 -10.18
N HIS A 123 -0.53 -9.54 -11.33
CA HIS A 123 0.67 -8.82 -11.74
C HIS A 123 0.34 -7.47 -12.41
N LEU A 124 -0.57 -6.69 -11.82
CA LEU A 124 -0.92 -5.35 -12.30
C LEU A 124 0.19 -4.34 -12.00
N PHE A 125 0.83 -3.83 -13.06
CA PHE A 125 1.97 -2.91 -12.97
C PHE A 125 1.69 -1.60 -13.70
N ASP A 126 2.10 -0.47 -13.13
CA ASP A 126 2.09 0.83 -13.81
C ASP A 126 3.19 1.77 -13.30
N ALA A 127 4.21 1.97 -14.15
CA ALA A 127 5.31 2.88 -13.84
C ALA A 127 4.87 4.35 -13.75
N ALA A 128 3.83 4.77 -14.49
CA ALA A 128 3.37 6.15 -14.52
C ALA A 128 2.74 6.57 -13.18
N THR A 129 1.90 5.71 -12.61
CA THR A 129 1.34 5.91 -11.27
C THR A 129 2.22 5.35 -10.15
N ARG A 130 3.42 4.85 -10.49
CA ARG A 130 4.41 4.29 -9.56
C ARG A 130 3.87 3.12 -8.73
N LEU A 131 2.99 2.35 -9.35
CA LEU A 131 2.51 1.07 -8.87
C LEU A 131 3.45 -0.03 -9.40
N TYR A 132 4.33 -0.51 -8.53
CA TYR A 132 5.26 -1.61 -8.81
C TYR A 132 4.70 -2.96 -8.30
N GLY A 133 3.37 -3.08 -8.24
CA GLY A 133 2.65 -4.33 -7.96
C GLY A 133 2.43 -5.15 -9.24
N GLY A 134 1.70 -6.27 -9.25
CA GLY A 134 1.40 -7.20 -8.16
C GLY A 134 2.44 -8.32 -8.07
N ASN A 135 2.74 -8.76 -6.85
CA ASN A 135 3.72 -9.80 -6.59
C ASN A 135 3.04 -11.09 -6.12
N ALA A 136 3.08 -12.12 -6.97
CA ALA A 136 2.56 -13.45 -6.64
C ALA A 136 3.45 -14.24 -5.66
N ILE A 137 4.74 -13.90 -5.55
CA ILE A 137 5.65 -14.52 -4.59
C ILE A 137 5.41 -13.90 -3.22
N VAL A 138 4.98 -14.72 -2.26
CA VAL A 138 4.78 -14.31 -0.86
C VAL A 138 6.08 -13.72 -0.31
N GLY A 139 6.00 -12.51 0.25
CA GLY A 139 7.16 -11.77 0.73
C GLY A 139 8.07 -11.15 -0.34
N GLY A 140 7.88 -11.45 -1.63
CA GLY A 140 8.73 -10.96 -2.73
C GLY A 140 8.75 -9.44 -2.91
N GLY A 141 7.65 -8.76 -2.55
CA GLY A 141 7.57 -7.29 -2.59
C GLY A 141 8.39 -6.57 -1.51
N LEU A 142 8.72 -7.23 -0.40
CA LEU A 142 9.44 -6.62 0.73
C LEU A 142 10.87 -6.19 0.37
N PRO A 143 11.72 -7.04 -0.24
CA PRO A 143 13.05 -6.63 -0.67
C PRO A 143 12.99 -5.62 -1.83
N LEU A 144 12.02 -5.74 -2.74
CA LEU A 144 11.79 -4.76 -3.81
C LEU A 144 11.52 -3.36 -3.24
N ALA A 145 10.60 -3.25 -2.28
CA ALA A 145 10.27 -1.99 -1.63
C ALA A 145 11.47 -1.38 -0.90
N THR A 146 12.26 -2.22 -0.23
CA THR A 146 13.50 -1.83 0.44
C THR A 146 14.51 -1.29 -0.57
N GLY A 147 14.68 -1.94 -1.72
CA GLY A 147 15.54 -1.48 -2.81
C GLY A 147 15.09 -0.14 -3.42
N LEU A 148 13.80 0.03 -3.68
CA LEU A 148 13.24 1.28 -4.19
C LEU A 148 13.49 2.45 -3.22
N ALA A 149 13.31 2.22 -1.92
CA ALA A 149 13.56 3.25 -0.91
C ALA A 149 15.06 3.54 -0.72
N LEU A 150 15.93 2.54 -0.88
CA LEU A 150 17.37 2.74 -0.92
C LEU A 150 17.77 3.60 -2.13
N ALA A 151 17.22 3.31 -3.31
CA ALA A 151 17.48 4.09 -4.52
C ALA A 151 17.06 5.55 -4.35
N ALA A 152 15.84 5.80 -3.85
CA ALA A 152 15.35 7.16 -3.57
C ALA A 152 16.27 7.91 -2.60
N LYS A 153 16.74 7.24 -1.54
CA LYS A 153 17.69 7.81 -0.59
C LYS A 153 19.03 8.17 -1.22
N LEU A 154 19.61 7.27 -2.02
CA LEU A 154 20.89 7.50 -2.70
C LEU A 154 20.79 8.62 -3.75
N GLN A 155 19.62 8.79 -4.36
CA GLN A 155 19.32 9.86 -5.31
C GLN A 155 18.96 11.19 -4.64
N GLY A 156 18.87 11.24 -3.31
CA GLY A 156 18.50 12.45 -2.56
C GLY A 156 17.03 12.85 -2.73
N GLU A 157 16.17 11.90 -3.10
CA GLU A 157 14.74 12.12 -3.28
C GLU A 157 13.98 11.98 -1.97
N THR A 158 12.81 12.62 -1.90
CA THR A 158 11.98 12.67 -0.68
C THR A 158 10.79 11.72 -0.72
N ARG A 159 10.60 10.98 -1.81
CA ARG A 159 9.54 9.99 -1.95
C ARG A 159 9.77 8.79 -1.02
N LEU A 160 8.67 8.24 -0.52
CA LEU A 160 8.70 6.99 0.25
C LEU A 160 8.20 5.82 -0.59
N THR A 161 8.41 4.61 -0.10
CA THR A 161 7.80 3.40 -0.67
C THR A 161 6.83 2.78 0.33
N ALA A 162 5.56 2.64 -0.03
CA ALA A 162 4.58 1.85 0.70
C ALA A 162 4.54 0.42 0.16
N CYS A 163 4.76 -0.56 1.05
CA CYS A 163 4.80 -1.97 0.73
C CYS A 163 3.64 -2.70 1.42
N PHE A 164 2.63 -3.08 0.66
CA PHE A 164 1.48 -3.85 1.12
C PHE A 164 1.77 -5.35 1.05
N PHE A 165 1.45 -6.08 2.13
CA PHE A 165 1.63 -7.53 2.24
C PHE A 165 0.66 -8.13 3.26
N GLY A 166 0.30 -9.40 3.11
CA GLY A 166 -0.54 -10.11 4.07
C GLY A 166 0.23 -10.65 5.28
N ASP A 167 -0.48 -10.99 6.36
CA ASP A 167 0.09 -11.59 7.57
C ASP A 167 0.92 -12.85 7.31
N GLY A 168 0.53 -13.68 6.33
CA GLY A 168 1.30 -14.87 5.94
C GLY A 168 2.75 -14.57 5.48
N ALA A 169 3.04 -13.38 4.97
CA ALA A 169 4.39 -13.00 4.55
C ALA A 169 5.32 -12.69 5.72
N VAL A 170 4.78 -12.52 6.94
CA VAL A 170 5.59 -12.22 8.13
C VAL A 170 6.47 -13.40 8.57
N ALA A 171 6.11 -14.63 8.17
CA ALA A 171 6.89 -15.83 8.41
C ALA A 171 8.07 -16.00 7.43
N GLU A 172 8.12 -15.22 6.34
CA GLU A 172 9.16 -15.33 5.31
C GLU A 172 10.49 -14.71 5.76
N GLY A 173 11.62 -15.34 5.42
CA GLY A 173 12.95 -14.77 5.68
C GLY A 173 13.14 -13.36 5.10
N ALA A 174 12.55 -13.12 3.93
CA ALA A 174 12.57 -11.83 3.26
C ALA A 174 11.94 -10.70 4.10
N PHE A 175 10.96 -11.00 4.96
CA PHE A 175 10.41 -10.03 5.90
C PHE A 175 11.47 -9.58 6.91
N HIS A 176 12.15 -10.54 7.53
CA HIS A 176 13.16 -10.28 8.54
C HIS A 176 14.35 -9.48 7.97
N GLU A 177 14.84 -9.88 6.80
CA GLU A 177 15.95 -9.20 6.12
C GLU A 177 15.58 -7.77 5.72
N SER A 178 14.41 -7.59 5.09
CA SER A 178 13.95 -6.29 4.60
C SER A 178 13.75 -5.27 5.72
N LEU A 179 13.06 -5.66 6.80
CA LEU A 179 12.81 -4.77 7.94
C LEU A 179 14.12 -4.40 8.65
N ASN A 180 15.02 -5.36 8.84
CA ASN A 180 16.33 -5.10 9.45
C ASN A 180 17.16 -4.12 8.61
N LEU A 181 17.27 -4.34 7.30
CA LEU A 181 18.02 -3.46 6.40
C LEU A 181 17.39 -2.06 6.31
N ALA A 182 16.07 -1.97 6.20
CA ALA A 182 15.37 -0.69 6.19
C ALA A 182 15.61 0.12 7.47
N ALA A 183 15.62 -0.54 8.64
CA ALA A 183 15.91 0.09 9.92
C ALA A 183 17.38 0.52 10.02
N LEU A 184 18.31 -0.40 9.73
CA LEU A 184 19.75 -0.18 9.77
C LEU A 184 20.17 1.00 8.88
N TRP A 185 19.65 1.02 7.66
CA TRP A 185 19.98 2.04 6.68
C TRP A 185 19.10 3.27 6.78
N LYS A 186 18.11 3.32 7.68
CA LYS A 186 17.14 4.42 7.79
C LYS A 186 16.55 4.73 6.41
N LEU A 187 15.74 3.81 5.90
CA LEU A 187 15.08 3.94 4.60
C LEU A 187 13.64 4.44 4.76
N PRO A 188 13.14 5.27 3.82
CA PRO A 188 11.79 5.78 3.86
C PRO A 188 10.76 4.74 3.36
N VAL A 189 10.54 3.69 4.15
CA VAL A 189 9.59 2.60 3.82
C VAL A 189 8.42 2.58 4.80
N LEU A 190 7.20 2.46 4.28
CA LEU A 190 6.01 2.06 5.02
C LEU A 190 5.74 0.58 4.77
N PHE A 191 5.92 -0.26 5.79
CA PHE A 191 5.54 -1.67 5.75
C PHE A 191 4.09 -1.80 6.19
N CYS A 192 3.20 -2.03 5.23
CA CYS A 192 1.74 -2.07 5.38
C CYS A 192 1.26 -3.52 5.42
N CYS A 193 1.13 -4.08 6.62
CA CYS A 193 0.66 -5.45 6.82
C CYS A 193 -0.87 -5.51 6.87
N GLU A 194 -1.47 -6.14 5.87
CA GLU A 194 -2.91 -6.43 5.77
C GLU A 194 -3.17 -7.75 6.50
N ASN A 195 -3.37 -7.67 7.81
CA ASN A 195 -3.59 -8.83 8.65
C ASN A 195 -5.07 -9.26 8.57
N ASN A 196 -5.36 -10.19 7.67
CA ASN A 196 -6.69 -10.80 7.51
C ASN A 196 -6.80 -12.18 8.18
N LEU A 197 -5.82 -12.50 9.04
CA LEU A 197 -5.73 -13.66 9.93
C LEU A 197 -5.35 -14.98 9.28
N TYR A 198 -5.23 -15.03 7.95
CA TYR A 198 -5.04 -16.26 7.20
C TYR A 198 -4.05 -16.12 6.04
N GLY A 199 -2.93 -16.83 6.15
CA GLY A 199 -2.07 -17.18 5.02
C GLY A 199 -2.66 -18.33 4.22
N MET A 200 -3.38 -18.02 3.13
CA MET A 200 -4.26 -18.96 2.42
C MET A 200 -5.31 -19.54 3.40
N GLY A 201 -5.05 -20.74 3.93
CA GLY A 201 -5.87 -21.44 4.92
C GLY A 201 -5.21 -21.68 6.27
N THR A 202 -3.98 -21.21 6.46
CA THR A 202 -3.27 -21.33 7.73
C THR A 202 -3.58 -20.11 8.59
N ALA A 203 -4.31 -20.32 9.68
CA ALA A 203 -4.59 -19.26 10.66
C ALA A 203 -3.28 -18.74 11.28
N ILE A 204 -3.22 -17.44 11.54
CA ILE A 204 -2.03 -16.77 12.07
C ILE A 204 -1.48 -17.43 13.34
N GLU A 205 -2.32 -17.90 14.26
CA GLU A 205 -1.89 -18.58 15.48
C GLU A 205 -1.20 -19.93 15.26
N ARG A 206 -1.33 -20.50 14.05
CA ARG A 206 -0.64 -21.73 13.64
C ARG A 206 0.66 -21.44 12.88
N ALA A 207 0.78 -20.26 12.30
CA ALA A 207 1.96 -19.82 11.55
C ALA A 207 2.95 -19.04 12.42
N GLU A 208 2.46 -18.38 13.48
CA GLU A 208 3.23 -17.38 14.22
C GLU A 208 3.35 -17.63 15.71
N ALA A 209 4.59 -17.60 16.21
CA ALA A 209 4.87 -17.68 17.65
C ALA A 209 4.57 -16.36 18.38
N GLN A 210 4.57 -15.23 17.65
CA GLN A 210 4.16 -13.91 18.13
C GLN A 210 3.09 -13.37 17.19
N THR A 211 1.83 -13.41 17.63
CA THR A 211 0.68 -12.95 16.82
C THR A 211 0.41 -11.46 16.93
N ASP A 212 1.01 -10.75 17.89
CA ASP A 212 1.10 -9.29 17.85
C ASP A 212 2.20 -8.87 16.85
N LEU A 213 1.78 -8.65 15.61
CA LEU A 213 2.70 -8.33 14.51
C LEU A 213 3.41 -6.99 14.72
N CYS A 214 2.78 -6.04 15.43
CA CYS A 214 3.42 -4.79 15.83
C CYS A 214 4.57 -5.04 16.81
N VAL A 215 4.39 -5.91 17.81
CA VAL A 215 5.48 -6.30 18.73
C VAL A 215 6.63 -6.96 17.98
N LYS A 216 6.32 -7.86 17.03
CA LYS A 216 7.35 -8.49 16.20
C LYS A 216 8.12 -7.45 15.38
N ALA A 217 7.44 -6.56 14.65
CA ALA A 217 8.10 -5.53 13.86
C ALA A 217 8.87 -4.51 14.73
N ALA A 218 8.38 -4.19 15.93
CA ALA A 218 9.05 -3.30 16.87
C ALA A 218 10.43 -3.83 17.33
N SER A 219 10.67 -5.15 17.25
CA SER A 219 11.97 -5.76 17.60
C SER A 219 13.14 -5.26 16.73
N TYR A 220 12.87 -4.73 15.53
CA TYR A 220 13.88 -4.10 14.66
C TYR A 220 14.17 -2.64 15.03
N GLY A 221 13.56 -2.11 16.10
CA GLY A 221 13.74 -0.72 16.52
C GLY A 221 12.98 0.30 15.66
N MET A 222 11.97 -0.15 14.89
CA MET A 222 11.11 0.74 14.10
C MET A 222 9.77 1.03 14.81
N PRO A 223 9.16 2.21 14.58
CA PRO A 223 7.83 2.52 15.07
C PRO A 223 6.77 1.65 14.41
N THR A 224 5.76 1.26 15.19
CA THR A 224 4.67 0.41 14.73
C THR A 224 3.31 1.03 15.07
N PHE A 225 2.31 0.82 14.22
CA PHE A 225 0.93 1.22 14.44
C PHE A 225 0.00 0.04 14.21
N ALA A 226 -0.87 -0.27 15.18
CA ALA A 226 -1.99 -1.18 14.98
C ALA A 226 -3.24 -0.36 14.69
N VAL A 227 -4.00 -0.77 13.66
CA VAL A 227 -5.12 -0.01 13.10
C VAL A 227 -6.32 -0.94 12.93
N ASP A 228 -7.52 -0.45 13.22
CA ASP A 228 -8.74 -1.10 12.77
C ASP A 228 -8.86 -0.96 11.25
N GLY A 229 -8.50 -2.01 10.52
CA GLY A 229 -8.53 -2.05 9.06
C GLY A 229 -9.94 -2.02 8.48
N MET A 230 -10.97 -2.14 9.32
CA MET A 230 -12.38 -2.03 8.92
C MET A 230 -12.91 -0.58 9.04
N ASP A 231 -12.18 0.32 9.71
CA ASP A 231 -12.53 1.74 9.85
C ASP A 231 -11.64 2.63 8.97
N ILE A 232 -12.19 3.08 7.84
CA ILE A 232 -11.49 4.00 6.93
C ILE A 232 -11.02 5.30 7.60
N VAL A 233 -11.70 5.77 8.66
CA VAL A 233 -11.26 6.95 9.42
C VAL A 233 -9.98 6.66 10.19
N ASP A 234 -9.89 5.50 10.85
CA ASP A 234 -8.69 5.10 11.57
C ASP A 234 -7.53 4.79 10.60
N VAL A 235 -7.81 4.05 9.51
CA VAL A 235 -6.85 3.77 8.44
C VAL A 235 -6.23 5.06 7.91
N HIS A 236 -7.06 5.99 7.43
CA HIS A 236 -6.55 7.21 6.82
C HIS A 236 -5.83 8.11 7.84
N ALA A 237 -6.39 8.29 9.04
CA ALA A 237 -5.75 9.13 10.08
C ALA A 237 -4.42 8.54 10.56
N THR A 238 -4.32 7.22 10.70
CA THR A 238 -3.08 6.56 11.11
C THR A 238 -2.06 6.56 9.98
N MET A 239 -2.47 6.36 8.74
CA MET A 239 -1.57 6.46 7.59
C MET A 239 -1.01 7.86 7.39
N GLN A 240 -1.79 8.93 7.60
CA GLN A 240 -1.27 10.29 7.60
C GLN A 240 -0.16 10.49 8.65
N LYS A 241 -0.33 9.93 9.86
CA LYS A 241 0.71 9.98 10.91
C LYS A 241 1.94 9.17 10.52
N ALA A 242 1.76 7.98 9.96
CA ALA A 242 2.84 7.10 9.53
C ALA A 242 3.68 7.74 8.40
N VAL A 243 3.02 8.27 7.37
CA VAL A 243 3.65 9.04 6.27
C VAL A 243 4.44 10.22 6.81
N ALA A 244 3.82 11.04 7.67
CA ALA A 244 4.49 12.20 8.27
C ALA A 244 5.74 11.78 9.08
N LYS A 245 5.67 10.63 9.77
CA LYS A 245 6.79 10.09 10.54
C LYS A 245 7.93 9.65 9.62
N VAL A 246 7.64 8.85 8.59
CA VAL A 246 8.63 8.40 7.60
C VAL A 246 9.32 9.59 6.94
N ARG A 247 8.56 10.60 6.49
CA ARG A 247 9.11 11.80 5.87
C ARG A 247 9.98 12.62 6.82
N LYS A 248 9.64 12.68 8.12
CA LYS A 248 10.40 13.43 9.12
C LYS A 248 11.68 12.72 9.57
N SER A 249 11.63 11.41 9.80
CA SER A 249 12.77 10.65 10.34
C SER A 249 13.67 10.03 9.27
N ALA A 250 13.21 9.98 8.02
CA ALA A 250 13.79 9.18 6.95
C ALA A 250 14.06 7.74 7.42
N GLY A 251 13.14 7.13 8.17
CA GLY A 251 13.28 5.78 8.71
C GLY A 251 11.97 5.01 8.54
N PRO A 252 12.03 3.66 8.59
CA PRO A 252 10.88 2.84 8.26
C PRO A 252 9.82 2.91 9.36
N VAL A 253 8.58 2.64 8.98
CA VAL A 253 7.44 2.49 9.90
C VAL A 253 6.66 1.25 9.48
N PHE A 254 6.18 0.50 10.45
CA PHE A 254 5.29 -0.64 10.24
C PHE A 254 3.85 -0.26 10.64
N VAL A 255 2.88 -0.65 9.83
CA VAL A 255 1.45 -0.45 10.09
C VAL A 255 0.75 -1.79 9.90
N GLU A 256 0.14 -2.31 10.96
CA GLU A 256 -0.73 -3.48 10.94
C GLU A 256 -2.17 -3.02 10.77
N PHE A 257 -2.76 -3.31 9.61
CA PHE A 257 -4.20 -3.20 9.38
C PHE A 257 -4.87 -4.50 9.79
N ARG A 258 -5.61 -4.47 10.90
CA ARG A 258 -6.40 -5.62 11.35
C ARG A 258 -7.70 -5.64 10.59
N THR A 259 -7.76 -6.45 9.54
CA THR A 259 -8.84 -6.47 8.56
C THR A 259 -9.35 -7.90 8.37
N TYR A 260 -10.20 -8.13 7.38
CA TYR A 260 -10.69 -9.47 7.08
C TYR A 260 -11.12 -9.63 5.63
N ARG A 261 -10.68 -10.73 5.01
CA ARG A 261 -11.06 -11.09 3.65
C ARG A 261 -12.35 -11.90 3.64
N PHE A 262 -13.40 -11.40 2.98
CA PHE A 262 -14.74 -12.04 2.97
C PHE A 262 -14.88 -13.19 1.98
N ARG A 263 -13.99 -13.28 1.01
CA ARG A 263 -13.92 -14.39 0.05
C ARG A 263 -12.82 -15.37 0.45
N ALA A 264 -12.86 -16.58 -0.10
CA ALA A 264 -11.80 -17.57 0.01
C ALA A 264 -10.44 -17.00 -0.46
N HIS A 265 -9.33 -17.73 -0.27
CA HIS A 265 -8.01 -17.24 -0.67
C HIS A 265 -7.96 -16.76 -2.12
N SER A 266 -8.47 -17.60 -3.02
CA SER A 266 -8.65 -17.36 -4.45
C SER A 266 -9.96 -17.99 -4.90
N MET A 267 -10.38 -17.74 -6.13
CA MET A 267 -11.57 -18.38 -6.71
C MET A 267 -11.42 -19.89 -6.96
N PHE A 268 -10.22 -20.45 -6.80
CA PHE A 268 -9.98 -21.91 -6.82
C PHE A 268 -10.05 -22.57 -5.43
N ASP A 269 -10.09 -21.77 -4.35
CA ASP A 269 -10.03 -22.28 -2.99
C ASP A 269 -11.40 -22.74 -2.51
N ALA A 270 -11.46 -23.99 -2.01
CA ALA A 270 -12.68 -24.61 -1.48
C ALA A 270 -13.07 -24.13 -0.07
N GLU A 271 -12.22 -23.33 0.60
CA GLU A 271 -12.51 -22.67 1.88
C GLU A 271 -12.89 -23.62 3.03
N LEU A 272 -12.15 -24.72 3.20
CA LEU A 272 -12.47 -25.76 4.20
C LEU A 272 -11.97 -25.47 5.63
N TYR A 273 -11.45 -24.26 5.88
CA TYR A 273 -10.67 -23.92 7.07
C TYR A 273 -11.24 -22.79 7.92
N ARG A 274 -12.36 -22.17 7.51
CA ARG A 274 -13.04 -21.09 8.26
C ARG A 274 -14.47 -21.44 8.58
N ASP A 275 -14.94 -21.02 9.75
CA ASP A 275 -16.36 -21.10 10.08
C ASP A 275 -17.14 -20.02 9.33
N LYS A 276 -18.27 -20.40 8.73
CA LYS A 276 -19.20 -19.44 8.09
C LYS A 276 -19.70 -18.38 9.07
N ALA A 277 -19.86 -18.73 10.35
CA ALA A 277 -20.27 -17.81 11.40
C ALA A 277 -19.21 -16.73 11.67
N GLU A 278 -17.92 -17.08 11.57
CA GLU A 278 -16.81 -16.13 11.70
C GLU A 278 -16.86 -15.10 10.57
N VAL A 279 -16.95 -15.57 9.31
CA VAL A 279 -17.04 -14.71 8.14
C VAL A 279 -18.26 -13.79 8.21
N ALA A 280 -19.42 -14.33 8.59
CA ALA A 280 -20.64 -13.54 8.75
C ALA A 280 -20.53 -12.47 9.85
N ALA A 281 -19.79 -12.76 10.94
CA ALA A 281 -19.54 -11.78 11.99
C ALA A 281 -18.64 -10.63 11.51
N TRP A 282 -17.60 -10.93 10.73
CA TRP A 282 -16.75 -9.91 10.09
C TRP A 282 -17.49 -9.07 9.05
N GLN A 283 -18.38 -9.69 8.25
CA GLN A 283 -19.22 -8.97 7.29
C GLN A 283 -20.12 -7.92 7.96
N LYS A 284 -20.60 -8.16 9.20
CA LYS A 284 -21.35 -7.15 9.99
C LYS A 284 -20.51 -5.93 10.36
N CYS A 285 -19.19 -5.98 10.19
CA CYS A 285 -18.27 -4.87 10.46
C CYS A 285 -17.66 -4.31 9.17
N GLY A 286 -18.06 -4.83 8.01
CA GLY A 286 -17.51 -4.48 6.70
C GLY A 286 -17.47 -2.98 6.39
N PRO A 287 -16.36 -2.47 5.84
CA PRO A 287 -16.08 -1.04 5.75
C PRO A 287 -17.09 -0.28 4.90
N LEU A 288 -17.56 -0.89 3.80
CA LEU A 288 -18.50 -0.24 2.89
C LEU A 288 -19.83 0.09 3.58
N HIS A 289 -20.41 -0.86 4.31
CA HIS A 289 -21.72 -0.66 4.92
C HIS A 289 -21.63 0.21 6.17
N THR A 290 -20.59 0.02 7.01
CA THR A 290 -20.43 0.81 8.24
C THR A 290 -20.12 2.26 7.92
N PHE A 291 -19.27 2.52 6.92
CA PHE A 291 -18.99 3.89 6.47
C PHE A 291 -20.22 4.53 5.81
N THR A 292 -20.94 3.80 4.95
CA THR A 292 -22.19 4.30 4.35
C THR A 292 -23.22 4.67 5.42
N ALA A 293 -23.40 3.83 6.45
CA ALA A 293 -24.30 4.11 7.56
C ALA A 293 -23.89 5.38 8.33
N ARG A 294 -22.58 5.56 8.59
CA ARG A 294 -22.04 6.78 9.22
C ARG A 294 -22.27 8.04 8.39
N LEU A 295 -22.18 7.96 7.07
CA LEU A 295 -22.44 9.10 6.18
C LEU A 295 -23.94 9.44 6.07
N LYS A 296 -24.82 8.44 6.19
CA LYS A 296 -26.29 8.60 6.21
C LYS A 296 -26.82 9.08 7.57
N ALA A 297 -26.08 8.85 8.65
CA ALA A 297 -26.42 9.35 9.97
C ALA A 297 -26.36 10.89 10.01
N LYS A 298 -27.29 11.51 10.74
CA LYS A 298 -27.17 12.92 11.11
C LYS A 298 -26.00 13.08 12.07
N ASP A 299 -25.28 14.21 12.00
CA ASP A 299 -24.20 14.42 12.95
C ASP A 299 -24.74 14.52 14.39
N ALA A 300 -23.88 14.27 15.38
CA ALA A 300 -24.27 14.28 16.80
C ALA A 300 -24.77 15.65 17.30
N LYS A 301 -24.64 16.71 16.51
CA LYS A 301 -25.09 18.08 16.79
C LYS A 301 -26.36 18.45 15.99
N GLY A 302 -27.00 17.48 15.33
CA GLY A 302 -28.23 17.69 14.56
C GLY A 302 -28.02 18.24 13.14
N GLY A 303 -26.78 18.26 12.65
CA GLY A 303 -26.46 18.66 11.28
C GLY A 303 -26.88 17.65 10.23
N LYS A 304 -26.82 18.08 8.96
CA LYS A 304 -27.30 17.32 7.82
C LYS A 304 -26.42 16.09 7.56
N ALA A 305 -27.05 14.95 7.28
CA ALA A 305 -26.35 13.76 6.79
C ALA A 305 -25.50 14.10 5.55
N LYS A 306 -24.30 13.53 5.46
CA LYS A 306 -23.39 13.74 4.33
C LYS A 306 -23.88 13.03 3.08
N LEU A 307 -24.63 11.94 3.25
CA LEU A 307 -25.14 11.09 2.17
C LEU A 307 -26.62 10.79 2.37
N THR A 308 -27.42 10.95 1.32
CA THR A 308 -28.81 10.47 1.27
C THR A 308 -28.88 9.10 0.58
N GLU A 309 -30.00 8.38 0.75
CA GLU A 309 -30.23 7.12 0.03
C GLU A 309 -30.18 7.32 -1.49
N LYS A 310 -30.82 8.39 -1.99
CA LYS A 310 -30.82 8.72 -3.41
C LYS A 310 -29.40 8.94 -3.94
N GLU A 311 -28.58 9.72 -3.24
CA GLU A 311 -27.19 9.95 -3.65
C GLU A 311 -26.36 8.66 -3.64
N PHE A 312 -26.57 7.78 -2.65
CA PHE A 312 -25.90 6.48 -2.62
C PHE A 312 -26.25 5.63 -3.83
N LEU A 313 -27.53 5.52 -4.17
CA LEU A 313 -28.00 4.73 -5.31
C LEU A 313 -27.47 5.28 -6.64
N GLU A 314 -27.38 6.60 -6.79
CA GLU A 314 -26.76 7.21 -7.98
C GLU A 314 -25.25 6.94 -8.07
N LEU A 315 -24.53 7.00 -6.94
CA LEU A 315 -23.11 6.64 -6.89
C LEU A 315 -22.89 5.17 -7.29
N ASP A 316 -23.67 4.26 -6.71
CA ASP A 316 -23.57 2.83 -6.99
C ASP A 316 -23.91 2.53 -8.46
N LYS A 317 -24.97 3.12 -8.99
CA LYS A 317 -25.35 3.00 -10.41
C LYS A 317 -24.24 3.49 -11.34
N ARG A 318 -23.60 4.62 -11.01
CA ARG A 318 -22.48 5.15 -11.81
C ARG A 318 -21.31 4.16 -11.81
N VAL A 319 -20.94 3.60 -10.66
CA VAL A 319 -19.86 2.62 -10.57
C VAL A 319 -20.19 1.35 -11.36
N GLN A 320 -21.44 0.87 -11.28
CA GLN A 320 -21.86 -0.28 -12.10
C GLN A 320 -21.74 0.00 -13.60
N ALA A 321 -22.02 1.23 -14.05
CA ALA A 321 -21.80 1.63 -15.43
C ALA A 321 -20.29 1.66 -15.80
N GLU A 322 -19.43 2.18 -14.93
CA GLU A 322 -17.96 2.14 -15.11
C GLU A 322 -17.45 0.69 -15.26
N VAL A 323 -17.96 -0.22 -14.42
CA VAL A 323 -17.63 -1.66 -14.50
C VAL A 323 -18.13 -2.27 -15.81
N ALA A 324 -19.36 -1.98 -16.22
CA ALA A 324 -19.90 -2.49 -17.49
C ALA A 324 -19.10 -1.98 -18.70
N GLU A 325 -18.66 -0.72 -18.68
CA GLU A 325 -17.79 -0.15 -19.70
C GLU A 325 -16.41 -0.85 -19.73
N ALA A 326 -15.82 -1.12 -18.57
CA ALA A 326 -14.55 -1.85 -18.47
C ALA A 326 -14.65 -3.28 -19.01
N VAL A 327 -15.77 -3.96 -18.77
CA VAL A 327 -16.04 -5.29 -19.33
C VAL A 327 -16.17 -5.22 -20.85
N ALA A 328 -16.99 -4.30 -21.37
CA ALA A 328 -17.17 -4.13 -22.81
C ALA A 328 -15.84 -3.81 -23.52
N PHE A 329 -14.99 -2.97 -22.90
CA PHE A 329 -13.65 -2.67 -23.39
C PHE A 329 -12.76 -3.92 -23.45
N ALA A 330 -12.72 -4.73 -22.39
CA ALA A 330 -11.93 -5.95 -22.35
C ALA A 330 -12.44 -7.03 -23.33
N GLU A 331 -13.76 -7.17 -23.49
CA GLU A 331 -14.36 -8.10 -24.46
C GLU A 331 -14.05 -7.71 -25.90
N ALA A 332 -14.00 -6.41 -26.20
CA ALA A 332 -13.59 -5.89 -27.50
C ALA A 332 -12.06 -5.92 -27.74
N GLY A 333 -11.28 -6.22 -26.69
CA GLY A 333 -9.83 -6.23 -26.73
C GLY A 333 -9.23 -7.35 -27.58
N SER A 334 -7.98 -7.14 -27.99
CA SER A 334 -7.23 -7.99 -28.91
C SER A 334 -6.40 -9.03 -28.16
N TRP A 335 -6.31 -10.24 -28.69
CA TRP A 335 -5.32 -11.22 -28.24
C TRP A 335 -3.94 -10.85 -28.76
N GLU A 336 -2.89 -11.10 -27.98
CA GLU A 336 -1.53 -10.93 -28.47
C GLU A 336 -1.19 -11.94 -29.57
N PRO A 337 -0.52 -11.52 -30.67
CA PRO A 337 -0.01 -12.45 -31.67
C PRO A 337 1.05 -13.37 -31.06
N VAL A 338 1.06 -14.64 -31.44
CA VAL A 338 1.98 -15.65 -30.88
C VAL A 338 3.45 -15.29 -31.13
N GLU A 339 3.73 -14.60 -32.23
CA GLU A 339 5.05 -14.09 -32.59
C GLU A 339 5.62 -13.08 -31.58
N ASP A 340 4.78 -12.39 -30.81
CA ASP A 340 5.19 -11.44 -29.78
C ASP A 340 5.44 -12.11 -28.40
N LEU A 341 5.24 -13.43 -28.28
CA LEU A 341 5.35 -14.18 -27.02
C LEU A 341 6.72 -14.03 -26.33
N LEU A 342 7.80 -13.92 -27.11
CA LEU A 342 9.17 -13.80 -26.58
C LEU A 342 9.65 -12.34 -26.46
N LYS A 343 8.79 -11.38 -26.81
CA LYS A 343 9.09 -9.96 -26.68
C LYS A 343 9.26 -9.61 -25.20
N ASP A 344 10.17 -8.68 -24.92
CA ASP A 344 10.45 -8.15 -23.57
C ASP A 344 11.06 -9.15 -22.55
N VAL A 345 11.38 -10.39 -22.97
CA VAL A 345 12.17 -11.34 -22.15
C VAL A 345 13.56 -10.79 -21.83
N HIS A 346 14.15 -10.06 -22.78
CA HIS A 346 15.41 -9.35 -22.62
C HIS A 346 15.29 -7.93 -23.18
N THR A 347 16.07 -7.01 -22.63
CA THR A 347 16.26 -5.69 -23.23
C THR A 347 16.94 -5.85 -24.59
N PRO A 348 16.41 -5.28 -25.69
CA PRO A 348 17.02 -5.39 -27.01
C PRO A 348 18.46 -4.84 -27.01
N GLU A 349 19.38 -5.55 -27.66
CA GLU A 349 20.77 -5.14 -27.81
C GLU A 349 20.86 -3.73 -28.43
N GLY A 350 21.65 -2.83 -27.82
CA GLY A 350 21.87 -1.46 -28.30
C GLY A 350 21.01 -0.35 -27.68
N THR A 351 20.08 -0.66 -26.78
CA THR A 351 19.20 0.33 -26.11
C THR A 351 19.74 0.91 -24.80
N VAL A 352 21.02 0.71 -24.48
CA VAL A 352 21.66 1.35 -23.31
C VAL A 352 21.76 2.86 -23.56
N THR A 353 20.73 3.60 -23.14
CA THR A 353 20.83 5.04 -22.98
C THR A 353 21.83 5.30 -21.86
N ALA A 354 22.91 6.00 -22.18
CA ALA A 354 23.93 6.36 -21.21
C ALA A 354 23.26 7.01 -19.99
N ALA A 355 23.56 6.50 -18.79
CA ALA A 355 23.08 7.09 -17.55
C ALA A 355 23.36 8.61 -17.56
N PRO A 356 22.43 9.46 -17.12
CA PRO A 356 22.69 10.90 -17.05
C PRO A 356 23.95 11.11 -16.21
N GLN A 357 25.00 11.68 -16.80
CA GLN A 357 26.19 12.03 -16.05
C GLN A 357 25.77 12.99 -14.94
N ALA A 358 25.92 12.56 -13.68
CA ALA A 358 25.69 13.41 -12.53
C ALA A 358 26.53 14.68 -12.72
N SER A 359 25.87 15.83 -12.92
CA SER A 359 26.57 17.09 -13.12
C SER A 359 27.26 17.48 -11.83
N THR A 360 28.56 17.22 -11.73
CA THR A 360 29.41 17.70 -10.64
C THR A 360 29.71 19.18 -10.83
N LYS A 361 28.69 20.05 -10.76
CA LYS A 361 28.91 21.47 -10.45
C LYS A 361 29.01 21.64 -8.94
N ALA A 362 30.05 21.04 -8.36
CA ALA A 362 30.58 21.48 -7.08
C ALA A 362 31.24 22.86 -7.32
N GLY A 363 30.57 23.92 -6.88
CA GLY A 363 31.15 25.26 -6.84
C GLY A 363 32.47 25.20 -6.08
N ARG A 364 33.57 25.49 -6.78
CA ARG A 364 34.88 25.75 -6.17
C ARG A 364 34.75 26.95 -5.23
N ALA A 365 34.54 26.69 -3.95
CA ALA A 365 34.84 27.66 -2.91
C ALA A 365 36.35 27.94 -2.96
N LYS A 366 36.73 29.16 -3.33
CA LYS A 366 38.12 29.63 -3.27
C LYS A 366 38.52 29.70 -1.79
N SER A 367 39.43 28.82 -1.36
CA SER A 367 40.16 29.00 -0.10
C SER A 367 41.06 30.23 -0.18
N PRO A 368 41.21 31.02 0.90
CA PRO A 368 42.10 32.17 0.90
C PRO A 368 43.56 31.73 1.02
N ALA A 369 44.44 32.40 0.26
CA ALA A 369 45.87 32.12 0.20
C ALA A 369 46.59 32.40 1.55
N PRO A 370 47.68 31.66 1.87
CA PRO A 370 48.44 31.88 3.09
C PRO A 370 49.28 33.15 2.97
N ARG A 371 49.20 34.03 3.99
CA ARG A 371 50.09 35.18 4.14
C ARG A 371 51.50 34.70 4.52
N SER A 372 52.45 34.91 3.62
CA SER A 372 53.88 34.78 3.88
C SER A 372 54.36 35.96 4.74
N GLY A 373 55.05 35.64 5.84
CA GLY A 373 55.71 36.62 6.68
C GLY A 373 57.10 36.98 6.16
N ARG A 374 57.47 38.26 6.28
CA ARG A 374 58.80 38.76 6.69
C ARG A 374 58.84 40.28 6.60
N ARG A 375 58.94 40.97 7.74
CA ARG A 375 60.19 41.60 8.21
C ARG A 375 59.98 42.42 9.47
N SER A 376 61.01 42.33 10.30
CA SER A 376 61.29 43.01 11.55
C SER A 376 61.48 44.53 11.40
N SER A 377 60.92 45.28 12.34
CA SER A 377 61.51 46.53 12.85
C SER A 377 60.97 46.80 14.25
N LYS A 378 61.87 46.87 15.25
CA LYS A 378 61.62 47.38 16.61
C LYS A 378 61.15 48.84 16.54
N PRO A 379 60.41 49.33 17.56
CA PRO A 379 61.09 50.11 18.60
C PRO A 379 60.60 49.87 20.05
N THR A 380 61.55 50.10 20.95
CA THR A 380 61.48 50.58 22.35
C THR A 380 60.13 50.87 23.01
N SER A 381 59.91 50.35 24.22
CA SER A 381 59.82 51.16 25.47
C SER A 381 59.65 50.32 26.76
N ALA A 382 60.41 50.72 27.78
CA ALA A 382 60.08 50.80 29.21
C ALA A 382 59.85 49.53 30.07
N ARG A 383 60.82 49.26 30.96
CA ARG A 383 60.70 49.00 32.41
C ARG A 383 62.13 49.10 33.00
N GLY A 384 62.46 49.81 34.06
CA GLY A 384 61.66 50.34 35.15
C GLY A 384 61.94 49.58 36.44
N ARG A 385 63.06 49.92 37.09
CA ARG A 385 63.41 49.76 38.51
C ARG A 385 63.86 48.38 39.05
N ARG A 386 65.12 48.44 39.51
CA ARG A 386 65.86 47.67 40.53
C ARG A 386 66.25 46.24 40.21
#